data_AF-A0A1L6ZNJ5-F1
#
_entry.id   AF-A0A1L6ZNJ5-F1
#
_cell.length_a   1.000
_cell.length_b   1.000
_cell.length_c   1.000
_cell.angle_alpha   90.00
_cell.angle_beta   90.00
_cell.angle_gamma   90.00
#
_symmetry.space_group_name_H-M   'P 1'
#
loop_
_entity.id
_entity.type
_entity.pdbx_description
1 polymer ?
#
loop_
_entity_poly.entity_id
_entity_poly.type
_entity_poly.pdbx_seq_one_letter_code
_entity_poly.pdbx_strand_id
1 'polypeptide(L)' 'MKKTNWFLNVFITALISFIIQSGLSNLGVINMSNIWADLVSWIIIFFVVFIGVEASFRTINKMRHRTE' A
#
# COMPACT_ATOMS: atom_id res chain seq x y z
N MET A 1 -18.33 2.01 -2.73
CA MET A 1 -17.62 0.78 -2.30
C MET A 1 -17.32 0.87 -0.82
N LYS A 2 -17.59 -0.16 -0.02
CA LYS A 2 -17.21 -0.15 1.41
C LYS A 2 -15.71 0.11 1.52
N LYS A 3 -15.28 0.98 2.45
CA LYS A 3 -13.87 1.41 2.65
C LYS A 3 -12.90 0.22 2.70
N THR A 4 -13.35 -0.89 3.31
CA THR A 4 -12.66 -2.18 3.39
C THR A 4 -12.37 -2.81 2.02
N ASN A 5 -13.29 -2.72 1.07
CA ASN A 5 -13.12 -3.30 -0.27
C ASN A 5 -12.10 -2.51 -1.08
N TRP A 6 -12.08 -1.19 -0.94
CA TRP A 6 -11.07 -0.36 -1.62
C TRP A 6 -9.67 -0.64 -1.06
N PHE A 7 -9.54 -0.69 0.26
CA PHE A 7 -8.25 -1.00 0.91
C PHE A 7 -7.72 -2.39 0.54
N LEU A 8 -8.57 -3.42 0.63
CA LEU A 8 -8.19 -4.77 0.23
C LEU A 8 -7.78 -4.83 -1.25
N ASN A 9 -8.49 -4.10 -2.12
CA ASN A 9 -8.15 -4.07 -3.53
C ASN A 9 -6.76 -3.44 -3.79
N VAL A 10 -6.45 -2.33 -3.12
CA VAL A 10 -5.12 -1.68 -3.24
C VAL A 10 -4.02 -2.59 -2.66
N PHE A 11 -4.27 -3.25 -1.53
CA PHE A 11 -3.33 -4.20 -0.94
C PHE A 11 -3.05 -5.40 -1.84
N ILE A 12 -4.10 -6.03 -2.38
CA ILE A 12 -3.98 -7.16 -3.29
C ILE A 12 -3.26 -6.74 -4.58
N THR A 13 -3.56 -5.55 -5.12
CA THR A 13 -2.87 -5.01 -6.31
C THR A 13 -1.38 -4.82 -6.06
N ALA A 14 -1.00 -4.32 -4.87
CA ALA A 14 0.40 -4.16 -4.49
C ALA A 14 1.10 -5.53 -4.35
N LEU A 15 0.45 -6.53 -3.74
CA LEU A 15 0.97 -7.90 -3.65
C LEU A 15 1.18 -8.54 -5.02
N ILE A 16 0.21 -8.40 -5.93
CA ILE A 16 0.32 -8.93 -7.29
C ILE A 16 1.48 -8.26 -8.03
N SER A 17 1.60 -6.93 -7.91
CA SER A 17 2.71 -6.18 -8.54
C SER A 17 4.07 -6.66 -8.04
N PHE A 18 4.19 -6.89 -6.73
CA PHE A 18 5.40 -7.44 -6.13
C PHE A 18 5.73 -8.84 -6.66
N ILE A 19 4.74 -9.74 -6.76
CA ILE A 19 4.94 -11.10 -7.29
C ILE A 19 5.44 -11.05 -8.74
N ILE A 20 4.86 -10.17 -9.57
CA ILE A 20 5.29 -9.98 -10.96
C ILE A 20 6.73 -9.47 -11.01
N GLN A 21 7.09 -8.48 -10.18
CA GLN A 21 8.44 -7.94 -10.11
C GLN A 21 9.46 -9.00 -9.65
N SER A 22 9.13 -9.79 -8.64
CA SER A 22 9.97 -10.89 -8.16
C SER A 22 10.13 -11.99 -9.22
N GLY A 23 9.05 -12.35 -9.92
CA GLY A 23 9.07 -13.31 -11.02
C GLY A 23 9.95 -12.85 -12.19
N LEU A 24 9.80 -11.60 -12.62
CA LEU A 24 10.66 -11.02 -13.66
C LEU A 24 12.12 -10.91 -13.23
N SER A 25 12.37 -10.68 -11.93
CA SER A 25 13.73 -10.66 -11.41
C SER A 25 14.38 -12.05 -11.43
N ASN A 26 13.63 -13.11 -11.09
CA ASN A 26 14.12 -14.49 -11.19
C ASN A 26 14.38 -14.93 -12.64
N LEU A 27 13.67 -14.35 -13.61
CA LEU A 27 13.90 -14.57 -15.04
C LEU A 27 15.06 -13.75 -15.60
N GLY A 28 15.74 -12.95 -14.77
CA GLY A 28 16.88 -12.12 -15.19
C GLY A 28 16.50 -10.91 -16.05
N VAL A 29 15.20 -10.59 -16.17
CA VAL A 29 14.69 -9.44 -16.94
C VAL A 29 14.95 -8.13 -16.18
N ILE A 30 14.93 -8.19 -14.84
CA ILE A 30 15.15 -7.06 -13.95
C ILE A 30 16.12 -7.49 -12.86
N ASN A 31 17.03 -6.62 -12.44
CA ASN A 31 17.98 -6.95 -11.37
C ASN A 31 17.49 -6.38 -10.03
N MET A 32 16.75 -7.19 -9.25
CA MET A 32 16.48 -6.85 -7.85
C MET A 32 17.57 -7.46 -6.97
N SER A 33 18.48 -6.63 -6.47
CA SER A 33 19.59 -7.12 -5.64
C SER A 33 19.11 -7.71 -4.30
N ASN A 34 17.95 -7.29 -3.80
CA ASN A 34 17.47 -7.67 -2.48
C ASN A 34 15.93 -7.70 -2.37
N ILE A 35 15.30 -8.66 -3.07
CA ILE A 35 13.84 -8.87 -3.13
C ILE A 35 13.18 -8.87 -1.74
N TRP A 36 13.84 -9.46 -0.74
CA TRP A 36 13.34 -9.50 0.64
C TRP A 36 13.33 -8.13 1.31
N ALA A 37 14.35 -7.30 1.08
CA ALA A 37 14.40 -5.93 1.59
C ALA A 37 13.35 -5.05 0.90
N ASP A 38 13.15 -5.25 -0.41
CA ASP A 38 12.09 -4.58 -1.17
C ASP A 38 10.71 -4.97 -0.64
N LEU A 39 10.44 -6.26 -0.41
CA LEU A 39 9.17 -6.73 0.16
C LEU A 39 8.87 -6.07 1.51
N VAL A 40 9.86 -6.07 2.42
CA VAL A 40 9.70 -5.48 3.76
C VAL A 40 9.49 -3.97 3.66
N SER A 41 10.25 -3.28 2.81
CA SER A 41 10.08 -1.84 2.56
C SER A 41 8.68 -1.52 2.04
N TRP A 42 8.17 -2.29 1.07
CA TRP A 42 6.83 -2.14 0.53
C TRP A 42 5.73 -2.34 1.58
N ILE A 43 5.87 -3.34 2.46
CA ILE A 43 4.95 -3.56 3.57
C ILE A 43 4.95 -2.35 4.51
N ILE A 44 6.12 -1.85 4.89
CA ILE A 44 6.25 -0.69 5.80
C ILE A 44 5.62 0.56 5.16
N ILE A 45 5.95 0.87 3.91
CA ILE A 45 5.39 2.01 3.17
C ILE A 45 3.86 1.90 3.11
N PHE A 46 3.34 0.70 2.83
CA PHE A 46 1.90 0.46 2.76
C PHE A 46 1.20 0.78 4.08
N PHE A 47 1.75 0.33 5.22
CA PHE A 47 1.22 0.65 6.54
C PHE A 47 1.29 2.14 6.87
N VAL A 48 2.41 2.80 6.56
CA VAL A 48 2.58 4.24 6.80
C VAL A 48 1.57 5.06 6.01
N VAL A 49 1.42 4.78 4.72
CA VAL A 49 0.44 5.44 3.86
C VAL A 49 -0.98 5.17 4.37
N PHE A 50 -1.28 3.93 4.76
CA PHE A 50 -2.59 3.57 5.31
C PHE A 50 -2.93 4.38 6.56
N ILE A 51 -2.02 4.44 7.54
CA ILE A 51 -2.20 5.23 8.76
C ILE A 51 -2.37 6.71 8.42
N GLY A 52 -1.57 7.24 7.49
CA GLY A 52 -1.68 8.64 7.04
C GLY A 52 -3.04 8.96 6.41
N VAL A 53 -3.55 8.07 5.55
CA VAL A 53 -4.88 8.21 4.93
C VAL A 53 -5.99 8.11 5.99
N GLU A 54 -5.94 7.11 6.88
CA GLU A 54 -6.88 6.96 8.00
C GLU A 54 -6.92 8.21 8.90
N ALA A 55 -5.75 8.72 9.29
CA ALA A 55 -5.61 9.91 10.13
C ALA A 55 -6.14 11.17 9.44
N SER A 56 -5.86 11.33 8.14
CA SER A 56 -6.36 12.45 7.34
C SER A 56 -7.89 12.42 7.24
N PHE A 57 -8.48 11.24 6.97
CA PHE A 57 -9.93 11.07 6.95
C PHE A 57 -10.58 11.39 8.30
N ARG A 58 -10.00 10.93 9.42
CA ARG A 58 -10.51 11.25 10.76
C ARG A 58 -10.44 12.75 11.03
N THR A 59 -9.35 13.40 10.64
CA THR A 59 -9.16 14.84 10.81
C THR A 59 -10.16 15.64 9.98
N ILE A 60 -10.34 15.28 8.70
CA ILE A 60 -11.31 15.93 7.80
C ILE A 60 -12.74 15.78 8.34
N ASN A 61 -13.15 14.57 8.76
CA ASN A 61 -14.48 14.36 9.35
C ASN A 61 -14.66 15.12 10.66
N LYS A 62 -13.62 15.21 11.50
CA LYS A 62 -13.65 15.99 12.73
C LYS A 62 -13.75 17.49 12.47
N MET A 63 -13.14 18.00 11.40
CA MET A 63 -13.24 19.41 11.01
C MET A 63 -14.60 19.74 10.41
N ARG A 64 -15.17 18.85 9.58
CA ARG A 64 -16.50 19.02 9.00
C ARG A 64 -17.60 19.17 10.06
N HIS A 65 -17.51 18.40 11.15
CA HIS A 65 -18.46 18.49 12.28
C HIS A 65 -18.31 19.76 13.14
N ARG A 66 -17.26 20.56 12.96
CA ARG A 66 -17.08 21.85 13.69
C ARG A 66 -17.53 23.07 12.90
N THR A 67 -17.88 22.89 11.63
CA THR A 67 -18.37 23.94 10.72
C THR A 67 -19.89 23.92 10.51
N GLU A 68 -20.57 22.94 11.09
CA GLU A 68 -22.03 22.88 11.23
C GLU A 68 -22.43 23.29 12.66
#